data_AF-Q9TXT7-F1
#
_entry.id   AF-Q9TXT7-F1
#
_cell.length_a   1.000
_cell.length_b   1.000
_cell.length_c   1.000
_cell.angle_alpha   90.00
_cell.angle_beta   90.00
_cell.angle_gamma   90.00
#
_symmetry.space_group_name_H-M   'P 1'
#
loop_
_entity.id
_entity.type
_entity.pdbx_description
1 polymer ?
#
loop_
_entity_poly.entity_id
_entity_poly.type
_entity_poly.pdbx_seq_one_letter_code
_entity_poly.pdbx_strand_id
1 'polypeptide(L)'
;MPTEKKIFDNFYLVKHILTYATDQTGGPFTSLDNLNLRRVNSTFNAALLSLIRSKFVIIEVSPIPATGQIHPLGFILNKRKFILYNSSNFFKFLKSVAKIKVNQLFFGNFRNVPEIHKLLIHNTIMDDLVLEQVNNMEIFMGADSICKNKCWKCATVAKNCSDYGPMQLNVKFPEKHHFRMLKVSEALIAEMAIQCLKQDDFLKTLEEEYISPNVTCDKLKIWLSDRIIEPQSGQFLPRQIIDKMLLTWQVKKVILVFECEESTAKTCWTEVQDKFSTLNFTTEFEKTQHAPPGIQLQSVKLFLIHSSYFGLGFENHMKLNGLFDFENIIANVKRVFPTNELHVDLPVQLMNTALVDFHAFLDTIFDFTWKDFKNFRDSNIYFRLLSGRLDEPVNPVKTKLLYNNRPIRVTKTSETSQALKVFEQWQPKLNHQVLIHPTLTFEDTSNRSYIHIQVIKQDQNMNEPESWLIPEVVKHNNMDG
;
A
#
# COMPACT_ATOMS: atom_id res chain seq x y z
N MET A 1 7.60 -30.85 43.70
CA MET A 1 6.96 -29.66 43.10
C MET A 1 7.99 -28.55 43.00
N PRO A 2 8.29 -27.98 41.82
CA PRO A 2 9.11 -26.78 41.76
C PRO A 2 8.33 -25.68 42.47
N THR A 3 8.90 -25.18 43.56
CA THR A 3 8.34 -24.13 44.42
C THR A 3 7.90 -22.93 43.59
N GLU A 4 6.67 -22.45 43.79
CA GLU A 4 6.00 -21.38 43.02
C GLU A 4 6.88 -20.14 42.76
N LYS A 5 7.83 -19.84 43.67
CA LYS A 5 8.84 -18.78 43.49
C LYS A 5 9.62 -18.90 42.18
N LYS A 6 9.99 -20.11 41.74
CA LYS A 6 10.80 -20.29 40.51
C LYS A 6 10.06 -19.88 39.23
N ILE A 7 8.72 -19.94 39.21
CA ILE A 7 7.93 -19.58 38.02
C ILE A 7 7.87 -18.06 37.87
N PHE A 8 7.56 -17.34 38.95
CA PHE A 8 7.40 -15.88 38.94
C PHE A 8 8.71 -15.09 38.91
N ASP A 9 9.84 -15.77 39.12
CA ASP A 9 11.18 -15.21 38.92
C ASP A 9 11.72 -15.48 37.50
N ASN A 10 11.07 -16.33 36.70
CA ASN A 10 11.48 -16.62 35.33
C ASN A 10 10.89 -15.60 34.34
N PHE A 11 11.76 -14.73 33.81
CA PHE A 11 11.38 -13.68 32.85
C PHE A 11 10.60 -14.19 31.64
N TYR A 12 11.00 -15.33 31.06
CA TYR A 12 10.33 -15.88 29.87
C TYR A 12 8.90 -16.31 30.19
N LEU A 13 8.70 -17.04 31.30
CA LEU A 13 7.38 -17.47 31.74
C LEU A 13 6.49 -16.28 32.11
N VAL A 14 7.02 -15.32 32.87
CA VAL A 14 6.27 -14.11 33.24
C VAL A 14 5.89 -13.29 32.01
N LYS A 15 6.81 -13.10 31.06
CA LYS A 15 6.52 -12.38 29.81
C LYS A 15 5.45 -13.11 29.00
N HIS A 16 5.51 -14.43 28.91
CA HIS A 16 4.50 -15.23 28.22
C HIS A 16 3.12 -15.12 28.89
N ILE A 17 3.07 -15.23 30.22
CA ILE A 17 1.84 -15.04 31.02
C ILE A 17 1.26 -13.63 30.79
N LEU A 18 2.10 -12.59 30.87
CA LEU A 18 1.66 -11.20 30.65
C LEU A 18 1.18 -10.97 29.21
N THR A 19 1.83 -11.57 28.21
CA THR A 19 1.39 -11.50 26.81
C THR A 19 0.02 -12.16 26.67
N TYR A 20 -0.17 -13.36 27.21
CA TYR A 20 -1.45 -14.04 27.18
C TYR A 20 -2.56 -13.25 27.89
N ALA A 21 -2.26 -12.74 29.10
CA ALA A 21 -3.20 -11.98 29.90
C ALA A 21 -3.57 -10.62 29.30
N THR A 22 -2.65 -9.98 28.57
CA THR A 22 -2.86 -8.61 28.04
C THR A 22 -3.10 -8.49 26.54
N ASP A 23 -2.82 -9.53 25.74
CA ASP A 23 -2.98 -9.49 24.28
C ASP A 23 -4.03 -10.49 23.76
N GLN A 24 -4.14 -11.70 24.33
CA GLN A 24 -4.97 -12.75 23.71
C GLN A 24 -6.44 -12.73 24.09
N THR A 25 -6.81 -12.17 25.24
CA THR A 25 -8.20 -12.31 25.72
C THR A 25 -9.20 -11.41 24.98
N GLY A 26 -8.75 -10.54 24.06
CA GLY A 26 -9.61 -9.48 23.49
C GLY A 26 -10.24 -8.60 24.57
N GLY A 27 -9.79 -8.75 25.82
CA GLY A 27 -10.34 -8.11 26.99
C GLY A 27 -9.81 -6.70 27.12
N PRO A 28 -10.41 -5.87 27.99
CA PRO A 28 -10.06 -4.47 28.18
C PRO A 28 -8.66 -4.24 28.78
N PHE A 29 -7.85 -5.29 28.96
CA PHE A 29 -6.65 -5.29 29.78
C PHE A 29 -5.38 -5.14 28.94
N THR A 30 -4.93 -3.92 28.67
CA THR A 30 -3.63 -3.73 28.02
C THR A 30 -2.47 -3.84 29.03
N SER A 31 -1.23 -4.01 28.54
CA SER A 31 -0.02 -3.94 29.39
C SER A 31 0.10 -2.59 30.13
N LEU A 32 -0.55 -1.54 29.61
CA LEU A 32 -0.60 -0.21 30.23
C LEU A 32 -1.68 -0.08 31.31
N ASP A 33 -2.75 -0.87 31.26
CA ASP A 33 -3.77 -0.89 32.33
C ASP A 33 -3.27 -1.67 33.56
N ASN A 34 -2.23 -2.47 33.38
CA ASN A 34 -1.65 -3.35 34.39
C ASN A 34 -0.30 -2.84 34.91
N LEU A 35 -0.04 -1.53 34.88
CA LEU A 35 1.20 -0.95 35.42
C LEU A 35 1.43 -1.27 36.91
N ASN A 36 0.38 -1.59 37.66
CA ASN A 36 0.49 -2.05 39.05
C ASN A 36 1.23 -3.39 39.17
N LEU A 37 1.21 -4.25 38.14
CA LEU A 37 1.97 -5.51 38.14
C LEU A 37 3.48 -5.29 38.23
N ARG A 38 3.98 -4.09 37.89
CA ARG A 38 5.38 -3.70 38.10
C ARG A 38 5.79 -3.74 39.57
N ARG A 39 4.84 -3.71 40.50
CA ARG A 39 5.10 -3.75 41.94
C ARG A 39 5.18 -5.16 42.51
N VAL A 40 4.90 -6.20 41.69
CA VAL A 40 4.94 -7.60 42.14
C VAL A 40 6.37 -8.03 42.47
N ASN A 41 7.28 -7.91 41.51
CA ASN A 41 8.72 -8.10 41.70
C ASN A 41 9.51 -7.47 40.52
N SER A 42 10.84 -7.55 40.57
CA SER A 42 11.72 -7.04 39.51
C SER A 42 11.49 -7.72 38.16
N THR A 43 11.20 -9.03 38.15
CA THR A 43 10.93 -9.82 36.94
C THR A 43 9.65 -9.36 36.23
N PHE A 44 8.55 -9.17 36.96
CA PHE A 44 7.31 -8.62 36.42
C PHE A 44 7.49 -7.20 35.88
N ASN A 45 8.21 -6.35 36.61
CA ASN A 45 8.53 -5.01 36.13
C ASN A 45 9.32 -5.07 34.80
N ALA A 46 10.38 -5.88 34.73
CA ALA A 46 11.19 -6.02 33.53
C ALA A 46 10.39 -6.59 32.35
N ALA A 47 9.58 -7.62 32.59
CA ALA A 47 8.76 -8.26 31.57
C ALA A 47 7.68 -7.31 31.03
N LEU A 48 6.98 -6.58 31.91
CA LEU A 48 5.96 -5.62 31.49
C LEU A 48 6.58 -4.47 30.69
N LEU A 49 7.71 -3.91 31.15
CA LEU A 49 8.41 -2.87 30.39
C LEU A 49 8.92 -3.39 29.05
N SER A 50 9.35 -4.67 28.96
CA SER A 50 9.72 -5.29 27.68
C SER A 50 8.53 -5.36 26.71
N LEU A 51 7.33 -5.68 27.19
CA LEU A 51 6.12 -5.72 26.37
C LEU A 51 5.70 -4.33 25.90
N ILE A 52 5.78 -3.33 26.79
CA ILE A 52 5.53 -1.94 26.43
C ILE A 52 6.52 -1.50 25.35
N ARG A 53 7.83 -1.78 25.52
CA ARG A 53 8.83 -1.46 24.49
C ARG A 53 8.48 -2.06 23.14
N SER A 54 8.17 -3.36 23.07
CA SER A 54 7.85 -4.01 21.79
C SER A 54 6.59 -3.42 21.13
N LYS A 55 5.59 -3.01 21.93
CA LYS A 55 4.34 -2.43 21.41
C LYS A 55 4.48 -0.99 20.92
N PHE A 56 5.47 -0.26 21.42
CA PHE A 56 5.67 1.16 21.13
C PHE A 56 6.91 1.42 20.24
N VAL A 57 7.46 0.37 19.63
CA VAL A 57 8.38 0.50 18.49
C VAL A 57 7.66 1.12 17.30
N ILE A 58 6.40 0.74 17.10
CA ILE A 58 5.48 1.25 16.10
C ILE A 58 4.47 2.15 16.80
N ILE A 59 4.33 3.38 16.30
CA ILE A 59 3.39 4.37 16.80
C ILE A 59 2.40 4.69 15.70
N GLU A 60 1.13 4.38 15.95
CA GLU A 60 0.00 4.72 15.10
C GLU A 60 -0.84 5.78 15.80
N VAL A 61 -1.00 6.93 15.16
CA VAL A 61 -1.77 8.06 15.67
C VAL A 61 -2.94 8.30 14.74
N SER A 62 -4.18 8.24 15.25
CA SER A 62 -5.38 8.50 14.46
C SER A 62 -6.33 9.46 15.19
N PRO A 63 -7.22 10.16 14.48
CA PRO A 63 -8.17 11.05 15.14
C PRO A 63 -9.20 10.25 15.94
N ILE A 64 -9.71 10.85 17.02
CA ILE A 64 -10.93 10.34 17.64
C ILE A 64 -12.10 10.69 16.70
N PRO A 65 -12.95 9.72 16.32
CA PRO A 65 -14.13 10.00 15.51
C PRO A 65 -15.01 11.09 16.14
N ALA A 66 -15.48 12.03 15.33
CA ALA A 66 -16.41 13.05 15.81
C ALA A 66 -17.71 12.41 16.27
N THR A 67 -18.19 12.78 17.45
CA THR A 67 -19.55 12.47 17.89
C THR A 67 -20.38 13.75 17.75
N GLY A 68 -21.05 13.90 16.59
CA GLY A 68 -21.76 15.13 16.24
C GLY A 68 -20.80 16.23 15.79
N GLN A 69 -21.03 17.47 16.23
CA GLN A 69 -20.24 18.65 15.81
C GLN A 69 -18.96 18.89 16.63
N ILE A 70 -18.75 18.14 17.72
CA ILE A 70 -17.64 18.39 18.64
C ILE A 70 -16.56 17.35 18.41
N HIS A 71 -15.39 17.80 17.95
CA HIS A 71 -14.17 16.99 17.97
C HIS A 71 -13.55 17.04 19.36
N PRO A 72 -13.46 15.90 20.07
CA PRO A 72 -12.75 15.87 21.34
C PRO A 72 -11.27 16.22 21.13
N LEU A 73 -10.70 17.01 22.04
CA LEU A 73 -9.28 17.41 22.00
C LEU A 73 -8.39 16.23 22.42
N GLY A 74 -8.23 15.29 21.52
CA GLY A 74 -7.51 14.05 21.76
C GLY A 74 -7.24 13.27 20.47
N PHE A 75 -6.62 12.12 20.64
CA PHE A 75 -6.22 11.25 19.55
C PHE A 75 -6.25 9.80 20.04
N ILE A 76 -6.23 8.88 19.10
CA ILE A 76 -6.02 7.47 19.34
C ILE A 76 -4.54 7.20 19.07
N LEU A 77 -3.86 6.55 20.02
CA LEU A 77 -2.47 6.11 19.92
C LEU A 77 -2.44 4.61 20.15
N ASN A 78 -1.97 3.84 19.17
CA ASN A 78 -1.94 2.37 19.21
C ASN A 78 -3.26 1.80 19.73
N LYS A 79 -4.38 2.23 19.12
CA LYS A 79 -5.76 1.80 19.43
C LYS A 79 -6.30 2.25 20.80
N ARG A 80 -5.60 3.11 21.52
CA ARG A 80 -6.06 3.68 22.81
C ARG A 80 -6.36 5.18 22.69
N LYS A 81 -7.51 5.61 23.21
CA LYS A 81 -7.88 7.03 23.26
C LYS A 81 -7.07 7.78 24.32
N PHE A 82 -6.53 8.92 23.95
CA PHE A 82 -5.83 9.86 24.82
C PHE A 82 -6.46 11.23 24.71
N ILE A 83 -6.61 11.90 25.85
CA ILE A 83 -6.96 13.32 25.90
C ILE A 83 -5.65 14.10 25.97
N LEU A 84 -5.53 15.15 25.15
CA LEU A 84 -4.26 15.84 24.90
C LEU A 84 -3.58 16.31 26.20
N TYR A 85 -4.32 16.94 27.12
CA TYR A 85 -3.75 17.50 28.37
C TYR A 85 -3.17 16.44 29.32
N ASN A 86 -3.56 15.16 29.17
CA ASN A 86 -3.05 14.06 29.99
C ASN A 86 -1.91 13.27 29.29
N SER A 87 -1.66 13.53 28.01
CA SER A 87 -0.76 12.72 27.20
C SER A 87 0.72 12.89 27.58
N SER A 88 1.17 14.08 27.98
CA SER A 88 2.58 14.34 28.30
C SER A 88 3.09 13.51 29.48
N ASN A 89 2.29 13.27 30.52
CA ASN A 89 2.69 12.40 31.64
C ASN A 89 2.89 10.94 31.17
N PHE A 90 2.03 10.48 30.27
CA PHE A 90 2.14 9.16 29.68
C PHE A 90 3.39 9.06 28.79
N PHE A 91 3.68 10.07 27.97
CA PHE A 91 4.88 10.11 27.14
C PHE A 91 6.17 10.18 27.95
N LYS A 92 6.17 10.93 29.05
CA LYS A 92 7.27 10.92 30.03
C LYS A 92 7.49 9.52 30.62
N PHE A 93 6.43 8.79 30.95
CA PHE A 93 6.55 7.40 31.37
C PHE A 93 7.18 6.53 30.27
N LEU A 94 6.70 6.64 29.03
CA LEU A 94 7.24 5.87 27.90
C LEU A 94 8.73 6.13 27.68
N LYS A 95 9.18 7.39 27.75
CA LYS A 95 10.59 7.76 27.56
C LYS A 95 11.46 7.47 28.77
N SER A 96 11.14 8.03 29.94
CA SER A 96 12.03 7.97 31.09
C SER A 96 12.02 6.61 31.77
N VAL A 97 10.85 5.96 31.84
CA VAL A 97 10.68 4.71 32.61
C VAL A 97 10.74 3.51 31.69
N ALA A 98 9.90 3.48 30.66
CA ALA A 98 9.91 2.36 29.72
C ALA A 98 11.10 2.42 28.77
N LYS A 99 11.66 3.60 28.47
CA LYS A 99 12.78 3.79 27.53
C LYS A 99 12.47 3.16 26.18
N ILE A 100 11.30 3.47 25.65
CA ILE A 100 10.90 3.02 24.31
C ILE A 100 11.85 3.62 23.26
N LYS A 101 12.04 2.89 22.16
CA LYS A 101 12.71 3.37 20.96
C LYS A 101 11.72 3.37 19.82
N VAL A 102 11.21 4.53 19.46
CA VAL A 102 10.28 4.66 18.34
C VAL A 102 11.08 4.48 17.05
N ASN A 103 10.61 3.56 16.20
CA ASN A 103 11.22 3.26 14.91
C ASN A 103 10.23 3.53 13.76
N GLN A 104 8.93 3.46 14.00
CA GLN A 104 7.92 3.72 12.99
C GLN A 104 6.83 4.64 13.53
N LEU A 105 6.42 5.61 12.71
CA LEU A 105 5.36 6.55 13.03
C LEU A 105 4.40 6.67 11.85
N PHE A 106 3.13 6.42 12.13
CA PHE A 106 2.02 6.50 11.19
C PHE A 106 0.99 7.50 11.71
N PHE A 107 0.66 8.48 10.89
CA PHE A 107 -0.51 9.32 11.11
C PHE A 107 -1.66 8.83 10.22
N GLY A 108 -2.82 8.58 10.83
CA GLY A 108 -4.06 8.30 10.13
C GLY A 108 -4.61 9.54 9.44
N ASN A 109 -5.84 9.46 8.95
CA ASN A 109 -6.46 10.56 8.21
C ASN A 109 -7.02 11.63 9.15
N PHE A 110 -6.31 12.75 9.32
CA PHE A 110 -6.76 13.88 10.12
C PHE A 110 -7.62 14.90 9.35
N ARG A 111 -8.01 14.67 8.08
CA ARG A 111 -8.67 15.68 7.19
C ARG A 111 -9.75 16.51 7.88
N ASN A 112 -10.67 15.86 8.60
CA ASN A 112 -11.83 16.49 9.23
C ASN A 112 -11.57 17.08 10.63
N VAL A 113 -10.33 17.03 11.13
CA VAL A 113 -9.97 17.61 12.44
C VAL A 113 -9.65 19.10 12.27
N PRO A 114 -10.11 19.99 13.18
CA PRO A 114 -9.73 21.40 13.15
C PRO A 114 -8.21 21.60 13.16
N GLU A 115 -7.70 22.53 12.35
CA GLU A 115 -6.24 22.75 12.18
C GLU A 115 -5.50 23.04 13.49
N ILE A 116 -6.13 23.78 14.40
CA ILE A 116 -5.53 24.04 15.73
C ILE A 116 -5.36 22.75 16.54
N HIS A 117 -6.30 21.80 16.45
CA HIS A 117 -6.18 20.51 17.12
C HIS A 117 -5.11 19.64 16.46
N LYS A 118 -5.03 19.63 15.12
CA LYS A 118 -3.97 18.92 14.39
C LYS A 118 -2.59 19.40 14.83
N LEU A 119 -2.38 20.72 14.88
CA LEU A 119 -1.12 21.32 15.28
C LEU A 119 -0.72 20.92 16.71
N LEU A 120 -1.67 20.96 17.64
CA LEU A 120 -1.44 20.57 19.02
C LEU A 120 -1.05 19.09 19.14
N ILE A 121 -1.83 18.19 18.51
CA ILE A 121 -1.55 16.75 18.52
C ILE A 121 -0.19 16.47 17.87
N HIS A 122 0.07 17.05 16.70
CA HIS A 122 1.34 16.93 15.99
C HIS A 122 2.51 17.35 16.89
N ASN A 123 2.46 18.54 17.50
CA ASN A 123 3.55 19.02 18.34
C ASN A 123 3.77 18.13 19.56
N THR A 124 2.69 17.71 20.23
CA THR A 124 2.80 16.80 21.37
C THR A 124 3.46 15.48 20.96
N ILE A 125 3.05 14.84 19.86
CA ILE A 125 3.68 13.59 19.40
C ILE A 125 5.15 13.82 19.04
N MET A 126 5.44 14.86 18.26
CA MET A 126 6.80 15.09 17.76
C MET A 126 7.77 15.45 18.90
N ASP A 127 7.39 16.37 19.78
CA ASP A 127 8.25 16.86 20.86
C ASP A 127 8.38 15.83 21.98
N ASP A 128 7.25 15.25 22.41
CA ASP A 128 7.24 14.39 23.58
C ASP A 128 7.65 12.95 23.27
N LEU A 129 7.61 12.48 22.00
CA LEU A 129 7.95 11.09 21.67
C LEU A 129 9.04 10.92 20.62
N VAL A 130 9.13 11.77 19.60
CA VAL A 130 9.85 11.41 18.36
C VAL A 130 11.20 12.10 18.22
N LEU A 131 11.25 13.43 18.37
CA LEU A 131 12.40 14.24 17.95
C LEU A 131 13.72 13.85 18.63
N GLU A 132 13.71 13.53 19.92
CA GLU A 132 14.91 13.12 20.66
C GLU A 132 15.54 11.81 20.16
N GLN A 133 14.78 11.01 19.42
CA GLN A 133 15.17 9.67 18.98
C GLN A 133 15.01 9.51 17.47
N VAL A 134 15.05 10.62 16.73
CA VAL A 134 14.88 10.68 15.27
C VAL A 134 15.83 9.75 14.50
N ASN A 135 17.04 9.53 15.03
CA ASN A 135 18.04 8.64 14.42
C ASN A 135 17.61 7.15 14.40
N ASN A 136 16.58 6.76 15.16
CA ASN A 136 16.04 5.40 15.15
C ASN A 136 14.87 5.24 14.18
N MET A 137 14.37 6.32 13.57
CA MET A 137 13.19 6.31 12.72
C MET A 137 13.49 5.67 11.38
N GLU A 138 12.79 4.59 11.06
CA GLU A 138 12.87 3.89 9.78
C GLU A 138 11.68 4.26 8.87
N ILE A 139 10.48 4.40 9.45
CA ILE A 139 9.24 4.64 8.70
C ILE A 139 8.53 5.88 9.25
N PHE A 140 8.19 6.81 8.35
CA PHE A 140 7.42 8.01 8.70
C PHE A 140 6.32 8.28 7.68
N MET A 141 5.07 8.01 8.05
CA MET A 141 3.93 8.03 7.14
C MET A 141 2.76 8.92 7.60
N GLY A 142 2.05 9.50 6.63
CA GLY A 142 0.77 10.21 6.83
C GLY A 142 0.85 11.63 7.40
N ALA A 143 2.06 12.19 7.51
CA ALA A 143 2.27 13.50 8.13
C ALA A 143 1.59 14.67 7.38
N ASP A 144 1.29 14.51 6.10
CA ASP A 144 0.55 15.48 5.28
C ASP A 144 -0.89 15.73 5.78
N SER A 145 -1.50 14.73 6.43
CA SER A 145 -2.86 14.84 6.96
C SER A 145 -2.95 15.72 8.20
N ILE A 146 -1.86 15.78 8.98
CA ILE A 146 -1.79 16.46 10.29
C ILE A 146 -0.92 17.72 10.26
N CYS A 147 0.01 17.83 9.31
CA CYS A 147 0.95 18.95 9.23
C CYS A 147 1.14 19.40 7.78
N LYS A 148 0.39 20.43 7.35
CA LYS A 148 0.48 20.97 5.97
C LYS A 148 1.61 21.99 5.77
N ASN A 149 2.10 22.59 6.84
CA ASN A 149 3.00 23.74 6.81
C ASN A 149 4.48 23.33 6.69
N LYS A 150 5.36 24.34 6.49
CA LYS A 150 6.83 24.21 6.56
C LYS A 150 7.30 23.81 7.95
N CYS A 151 7.08 22.54 8.29
CA CYS A 151 7.41 22.00 9.59
C CYS A 151 8.83 21.42 9.60
N TRP A 152 9.72 22.12 10.28
CA TRP A 152 11.11 21.66 10.46
C TRP A 152 11.16 20.31 11.19
N LYS A 153 10.19 19.99 12.06
CA LYS A 153 10.11 18.71 12.77
C LYS A 153 9.85 17.56 11.79
N CYS A 154 8.84 17.68 10.92
CA CYS A 154 8.58 16.69 9.86
C CYS A 154 9.79 16.54 8.93
N ALA A 155 10.40 17.66 8.53
CA ALA A 155 11.58 17.63 7.67
C ALA A 155 12.78 16.92 8.33
N THR A 156 12.97 17.10 9.64
CA THR A 156 14.03 16.43 10.39
C THR A 156 13.79 14.92 10.44
N VAL A 157 12.55 14.48 10.69
CA VAL A 157 12.22 13.05 10.69
C VAL A 157 12.34 12.43 9.30
N ALA A 158 11.82 13.09 8.27
CA ALA A 158 11.87 12.61 6.89
C ALA A 158 13.30 12.39 6.37
N LYS A 159 14.27 13.18 6.83
CA LYS A 159 15.70 13.03 6.49
C LYS A 159 16.38 11.83 7.16
N ASN A 160 15.77 11.22 8.15
CA ASN A 160 16.37 10.11 8.90
C ASN A 160 15.71 8.77 8.60
N CYS A 161 14.58 8.74 7.90
CA CYS A 161 13.84 7.52 7.61
C CYS A 161 14.14 6.95 6.21
N SER A 162 13.99 5.63 6.08
CA SER A 162 14.13 4.94 4.80
C SER A 162 12.80 4.86 4.04
N ASP A 163 11.67 4.88 4.75
CA ASP A 163 10.34 4.93 4.14
C ASP A 163 9.63 6.22 4.57
N TYR A 164 9.14 6.99 3.61
CA TYR A 164 8.52 8.30 3.87
C TYR A 164 7.30 8.55 2.98
N GLY A 165 6.25 9.15 3.56
CA GLY A 165 5.28 9.96 2.82
C GLY A 165 3.83 9.83 3.29
N PRO A 166 2.85 10.43 2.61
CA PRO A 166 2.99 11.24 1.39
C PRO A 166 4.02 12.35 1.54
N MET A 167 4.86 12.51 0.52
CA MET A 167 5.85 13.57 0.47
C MET A 167 5.16 14.94 0.58
N GLN A 168 5.75 15.84 1.36
CA GLN A 168 5.26 17.20 1.53
C GLN A 168 6.16 18.16 0.72
N LEU A 169 5.60 19.08 -0.08
CA LEU A 169 6.37 20.01 -0.93
C LEU A 169 7.43 20.82 -0.19
N ASN A 170 7.16 21.08 1.08
CA ASN A 170 7.97 21.91 1.95
C ASN A 170 9.17 21.17 2.56
N VAL A 171 9.22 19.85 2.44
CA VAL A 171 10.34 19.04 2.93
C VAL A 171 11.40 18.98 1.84
N LYS A 172 12.58 19.56 2.10
CA LYS A 172 13.70 19.62 1.16
C LYS A 172 14.86 18.73 1.63
N PHE A 173 15.56 18.18 0.64
CA PHE A 173 16.73 17.30 0.83
C PHE A 173 17.97 17.97 0.21
N PRO A 174 18.67 18.84 0.97
CA PRO A 174 19.85 19.54 0.46
C PRO A 174 21.05 18.61 0.25
N GLU A 175 21.07 17.48 0.96
CA GLU A 175 22.06 16.42 0.84
C GLU A 175 21.43 15.19 0.20
N LYS A 176 22.28 14.33 -0.37
CA LYS A 176 21.83 13.08 -0.98
C LYS A 176 21.13 12.20 0.06
N HIS A 177 19.91 11.79 -0.25
CA HIS A 177 19.11 10.89 0.58
C HIS A 177 18.51 9.79 -0.27
N HIS A 178 18.57 8.56 0.23
CA HIS A 178 18.00 7.40 -0.44
C HIS A 178 16.84 6.85 0.38
N PHE A 179 15.68 6.73 -0.25
CA PHE A 179 14.51 6.06 0.32
C PHE A 179 14.40 4.63 -0.21
N ARG A 180 14.17 3.68 0.69
CA ARG A 180 13.67 2.37 0.30
C ARG A 180 12.25 2.49 -0.28
N MET A 181 11.42 3.35 0.28
CA MET A 181 10.09 3.66 -0.26
C MET A 181 9.73 5.14 -0.10
N LEU A 182 9.30 5.77 -1.18
CA LEU A 182 8.73 7.11 -1.15
C LEU A 182 7.26 7.05 -1.58
N LYS A 183 6.37 7.63 -0.78
CA LYS A 183 4.94 7.73 -1.08
C LYS A 183 4.62 9.13 -1.60
N VAL A 184 3.87 9.20 -2.69
CA VAL A 184 3.37 10.43 -3.30
C VAL A 184 1.86 10.32 -3.47
N SER A 185 1.12 11.39 -3.17
CA SER A 185 -0.32 11.45 -3.39
C SER A 185 -0.65 12.18 -4.70
N GLU A 186 -1.81 11.87 -5.28
CA GLU A 186 -2.38 12.62 -6.41
C GLU A 186 -2.45 14.12 -6.10
N ALA A 187 -2.86 14.49 -4.88
CA ALA A 187 -2.92 15.88 -4.44
C ALA A 187 -1.56 16.58 -4.50
N LEU A 188 -0.48 15.90 -4.12
CA LEU A 188 0.87 16.44 -4.23
C LEU A 188 1.25 16.68 -5.69
N ILE A 189 0.96 15.72 -6.57
CA ILE A 189 1.26 15.83 -8.01
C ILE A 189 0.50 17.00 -8.63
N ALA A 190 -0.78 17.16 -8.30
CA ALA A 190 -1.60 18.28 -8.75
C ALA A 190 -1.06 19.62 -8.22
N GLU A 191 -0.69 19.69 -6.94
CA GLU A 191 -0.11 20.90 -6.35
C GLU A 191 1.23 21.27 -6.99
N MET A 192 2.10 20.30 -7.28
CA MET A 192 3.33 20.53 -8.04
C MET A 192 3.03 21.16 -9.40
N ALA A 193 2.06 20.63 -10.15
CA ALA A 193 1.66 21.21 -11.43
C ALA A 193 1.19 22.66 -11.27
N ILE A 194 0.28 22.92 -10.32
CA ILE A 194 -0.24 24.27 -10.04
C ILE A 194 0.88 25.25 -9.71
N GLN A 195 1.83 24.86 -8.85
CA GLN A 195 2.95 25.74 -8.49
C GLN A 195 3.90 25.99 -9.67
N CYS A 196 4.18 24.96 -10.48
CA CYS A 196 5.02 25.11 -11.67
C CYS A 196 4.36 26.04 -12.72
N LEU A 197 3.02 25.96 -12.89
CA LEU A 197 2.30 26.82 -13.83
C LEU A 197 2.36 28.31 -13.51
N LYS A 198 2.65 28.68 -12.26
CA LYS A 198 2.85 30.07 -11.81
C LYS A 198 4.20 30.65 -12.24
N GLN A 199 5.11 29.82 -12.75
CA GLN A 199 6.44 30.21 -13.18
C GLN A 199 6.53 30.22 -14.72
N ASP A 200 7.41 31.06 -15.26
CA ASP A 200 7.66 31.15 -16.70
C ASP A 200 8.29 29.86 -17.24
N ASP A 201 9.36 29.39 -16.57
CA ASP A 201 10.02 28.12 -16.86
C ASP A 201 9.55 27.04 -15.87
N PHE A 202 8.37 26.50 -16.15
CA PHE A 202 7.71 25.53 -15.28
C PHE A 202 8.52 24.22 -15.17
N LEU A 203 9.24 23.81 -16.22
CA LEU A 203 10.05 22.60 -16.21
C LEU A 203 11.27 22.79 -15.31
N LYS A 204 12.02 23.88 -15.47
CA LYS A 204 13.15 24.17 -14.57
C LYS A 204 12.71 24.24 -13.11
N THR A 205 11.58 24.89 -12.83
CA THR A 205 10.99 24.97 -11.49
C THR A 205 10.70 23.57 -10.94
N LEU A 206 10.11 22.70 -11.75
CA LEU A 206 9.84 21.31 -11.37
C LEU A 206 11.09 20.56 -10.90
N GLU A 207 12.19 20.72 -11.63
CA GLU A 207 13.45 20.03 -11.36
C GLU A 207 14.22 20.60 -10.17
N GLU A 208 14.30 21.93 -10.08
CA GLU A 208 15.09 22.60 -9.05
C GLU A 208 14.37 22.63 -7.70
N GLU A 209 13.04 22.77 -7.71
CA GLU A 209 12.28 22.98 -6.48
C GLU A 209 11.57 21.73 -5.96
N TYR A 210 10.99 20.90 -6.84
CA TYR A 210 10.02 19.87 -6.42
C TYR A 210 10.54 18.45 -6.54
N ILE A 211 11.25 18.12 -7.63
CA ILE A 211 11.80 16.79 -7.88
C ILE A 211 13.32 16.86 -7.76
N SER A 212 13.80 16.93 -6.51
CA SER A 212 15.22 17.13 -6.23
C SER A 212 16.07 15.94 -6.70
N PRO A 213 17.21 16.17 -7.38
CA PRO A 213 18.18 15.13 -7.78
C PRO A 213 18.96 14.55 -6.60
N ASN A 214 18.87 15.15 -5.41
CA ASN A 214 19.44 14.60 -4.19
C ASN A 214 18.62 13.44 -3.64
N VAL A 215 17.38 13.29 -4.07
CA VAL A 215 16.52 12.18 -3.65
C VAL A 215 16.66 11.04 -4.65
N THR A 216 16.83 9.82 -4.13
CA THR A 216 16.65 8.58 -4.89
C THR A 216 15.70 7.67 -4.14
N CYS A 217 14.98 6.79 -4.84
CA CYS A 217 14.18 5.78 -4.16
C CYS A 217 14.08 4.45 -4.92
N ASP A 218 14.09 3.34 -4.17
CA ASP A 218 13.90 2.03 -4.78
C ASP A 218 12.43 1.80 -5.20
N LYS A 219 11.49 2.18 -4.34
CA LYS A 219 10.04 2.01 -4.54
C LYS A 219 9.31 3.36 -4.50
N LEU A 220 8.58 3.69 -5.55
CA LEU A 220 7.65 4.82 -5.58
C LEU A 220 6.21 4.32 -5.44
N LYS A 221 5.52 4.72 -4.36
CA LYS A 221 4.12 4.41 -4.11
C LYS A 221 3.26 5.63 -4.43
N ILE A 222 2.44 5.55 -5.47
CA ILE A 222 1.55 6.63 -5.90
C ILE A 222 0.13 6.31 -5.44
N TRP A 223 -0.43 7.14 -4.60
CA TRP A 223 -1.83 7.06 -4.14
C TRP A 223 -2.71 7.92 -5.04
N LEU A 224 -3.68 7.28 -5.68
CA LEU A 224 -4.58 7.85 -6.68
C LEU A 224 -6.04 7.62 -6.25
N SER A 225 -6.89 8.59 -6.54
CA SER A 225 -8.34 8.37 -6.54
C SER A 225 -8.72 7.37 -7.62
N ASP A 226 -9.62 6.45 -7.32
CA ASP A 226 -10.17 5.54 -8.31
C ASP A 226 -11.00 6.25 -9.41
N ARG A 227 -11.34 7.54 -9.24
CA ARG A 227 -11.97 8.35 -10.30
C ARG A 227 -11.05 8.64 -11.48
N ILE A 228 -9.73 8.51 -11.32
CA ILE A 228 -8.81 8.67 -12.44
C ILE A 228 -8.94 7.56 -13.49
N ILE A 229 -9.54 6.43 -13.11
CA ILE A 229 -9.84 5.33 -14.02
C ILE A 229 -11.33 5.28 -14.40
N GLU A 230 -12.13 6.27 -14.00
CA GLU A 230 -13.53 6.41 -14.42
C GLU A 230 -13.55 7.03 -15.83
N PRO A 231 -14.12 6.33 -16.85
CA PRO A 231 -14.28 6.88 -18.18
C PRO A 231 -15.06 8.18 -18.12
N GLN A 232 -14.65 9.17 -18.91
CA GLN A 232 -15.30 10.49 -18.98
C GLN A 232 -15.23 11.32 -17.68
N SER A 233 -14.48 10.88 -16.66
CA SER A 233 -14.30 11.70 -15.46
C SER A 233 -13.59 13.03 -15.77
N GLY A 234 -12.84 13.11 -16.88
CA GLY A 234 -12.01 14.26 -17.23
C GLY A 234 -10.85 14.46 -16.26
N GLN A 235 -10.51 13.43 -15.48
CA GLN A 235 -9.37 13.46 -14.58
C GLN A 235 -8.12 12.94 -15.27
N PHE A 236 -7.03 13.65 -15.04
CA PHE A 236 -5.74 13.39 -15.65
C PHE A 236 -4.65 13.52 -14.59
N LEU A 237 -3.46 12.97 -14.88
CA LEU A 237 -2.22 13.32 -14.18
C LEU A 237 -1.31 14.12 -15.12
N PRO A 238 -0.51 15.05 -14.59
CA PRO A 238 0.51 15.77 -15.37
C PRO A 238 1.67 14.81 -15.66
N ARG A 239 1.75 14.33 -16.90
CA ARG A 239 2.63 13.23 -17.29
C ARG A 239 4.12 13.53 -17.05
N GLN A 240 4.56 14.75 -17.35
CA GLN A 240 5.95 15.18 -17.17
C GLN A 240 6.41 15.08 -15.71
N ILE A 241 5.50 15.31 -14.75
CA ILE A 241 5.83 15.20 -13.32
C ILE A 241 6.12 13.75 -12.95
N ILE A 242 5.28 12.82 -13.41
CA ILE A 242 5.47 11.38 -13.18
C ILE A 242 6.78 10.92 -13.81
N ASP A 243 7.00 11.23 -15.09
CA ASP A 243 8.22 10.83 -15.81
C ASP A 243 9.48 11.37 -15.14
N LYS A 244 9.45 12.64 -14.70
CA LYS A 244 10.59 13.26 -14.02
C LYS A 244 10.84 12.65 -12.64
N MET A 245 9.81 12.29 -11.88
CA MET A 245 9.99 11.56 -10.61
C MET A 245 10.69 10.21 -10.85
N LEU A 246 10.22 9.44 -11.84
CA LEU A 246 10.78 8.13 -12.16
C LEU A 246 12.26 8.20 -12.55
N LEU A 247 12.61 9.14 -13.44
CA LEU A 247 13.98 9.34 -13.92
C LEU A 247 14.90 9.90 -12.84
N THR A 248 14.50 11.01 -12.22
CA THR A 248 15.36 11.75 -11.29
C THR A 248 15.63 10.97 -10.03
N TRP A 249 14.60 10.31 -9.49
CA TRP A 249 14.72 9.50 -8.28
C TRP A 249 15.21 8.08 -8.56
N GLN A 250 15.48 7.73 -9.82
CA GLN A 250 16.01 6.42 -10.23
C GLN A 250 15.16 5.26 -9.74
N VAL A 251 13.84 5.41 -9.89
CA VAL A 251 12.85 4.48 -9.36
C VAL A 251 12.99 3.11 -10.02
N LYS A 252 13.06 2.05 -9.20
CA LYS A 252 13.13 0.67 -9.70
C LYS A 252 11.76 0.00 -9.72
N LYS A 253 10.89 0.30 -8.75
CA LYS A 253 9.58 -0.35 -8.58
C LYS A 253 8.50 0.69 -8.35
N VAL A 254 7.35 0.52 -8.98
CA VAL A 254 6.19 1.42 -8.80
C VAL A 254 5.02 0.66 -8.20
N ILE A 255 4.33 1.27 -7.24
CA ILE A 255 3.07 0.77 -6.69
C ILE A 255 2.01 1.85 -6.90
N LEU A 256 1.02 1.59 -7.75
CA LEU A 256 -0.15 2.44 -7.93
C LEU A 256 -1.26 1.91 -7.03
N VAL A 257 -1.77 2.74 -6.13
CA VAL A 257 -2.90 2.41 -5.26
C VAL A 257 -4.09 3.25 -5.70
N PHE A 258 -5.19 2.58 -6.04
CA PHE A 258 -6.44 3.23 -6.42
C PHE A 258 -7.46 3.05 -5.30
N GLU A 259 -7.87 4.14 -4.68
CA GLU A 259 -8.79 4.14 -3.55
C GLU A 259 -10.00 5.04 -3.84
N CYS A 260 -11.18 4.65 -3.35
CA CYS A 260 -12.41 5.41 -3.48
C CYS A 260 -12.37 6.66 -2.58
N GLU A 261 -11.66 7.70 -3.04
CA GLU A 261 -11.62 9.02 -2.43
C GLU A 261 -12.01 10.10 -3.44
N GLU A 262 -12.45 11.26 -2.95
CA GLU A 262 -12.63 12.44 -3.80
C GLU A 262 -11.29 12.87 -4.40
N SER A 263 -11.14 12.69 -5.72
CA SER A 263 -10.01 13.19 -6.49
C SER A 263 -9.85 14.70 -6.33
N THR A 264 -8.60 15.13 -6.21
CA THR A 264 -8.22 16.54 -6.21
C THR A 264 -7.69 17.00 -7.58
N ALA A 265 -7.47 16.07 -8.52
CA ALA A 265 -6.96 16.38 -9.85
C ALA A 265 -7.93 17.19 -10.74
N LYS A 266 -9.22 17.24 -10.39
CA LYS A 266 -10.28 17.64 -11.33
C LYS A 266 -10.30 19.13 -11.72
N THR A 267 -9.65 20.06 -11.00
CA THR A 267 -10.10 21.47 -11.09
C THR A 267 -9.09 22.56 -11.42
N CYS A 268 -7.77 22.42 -11.27
CA CYS A 268 -6.94 23.64 -11.27
C CYS A 268 -5.81 23.70 -12.30
N TRP A 269 -5.23 22.59 -12.72
CA TRP A 269 -4.08 22.61 -13.65
C TRP A 269 -4.45 22.22 -15.08
N THR A 270 -5.58 21.52 -15.27
CA THR A 270 -6.07 21.09 -16.59
C THR A 270 -6.65 22.24 -17.42
N GLU A 271 -6.93 23.39 -16.82
CA GLU A 271 -7.30 24.61 -17.57
C GLU A 271 -6.13 25.13 -18.42
N VAL A 272 -4.90 24.73 -18.11
CA VAL A 272 -3.68 25.07 -18.86
C VAL A 272 -3.16 23.83 -19.60
N GLN A 273 -4.05 23.18 -20.37
CA GLN A 273 -3.78 21.95 -21.14
C GLN A 273 -2.54 22.02 -22.05
N ASP A 274 -2.11 23.22 -22.44
CA ASP A 274 -1.01 23.39 -23.39
C ASP A 274 0.38 23.21 -22.77
N LYS A 275 0.50 23.17 -21.44
CA LYS A 275 1.83 23.07 -20.77
C LYS A 275 2.20 21.66 -20.32
N PHE A 276 1.24 20.87 -19.83
CA PHE A 276 1.47 19.48 -19.40
C PHE A 276 0.73 18.52 -20.33
N SER A 277 1.41 17.44 -20.73
CA SER A 277 0.71 16.34 -21.38
C SER A 277 -0.06 15.58 -20.31
N THR A 278 -1.24 15.10 -20.69
CA THR A 278 -2.14 14.44 -19.77
C THR A 278 -1.92 12.93 -19.78
N LEU A 279 -1.93 12.33 -18.60
CA LEU A 279 -1.96 10.90 -18.40
C LEU A 279 -3.37 10.50 -17.95
N ASN A 280 -4.02 9.64 -18.73
CA ASN A 280 -5.26 8.97 -18.38
C ASN A 280 -5.10 7.47 -18.62
N PHE A 281 -5.63 6.66 -17.71
CA PHE A 281 -5.53 5.20 -17.81
C PHE A 281 -6.65 4.58 -18.65
N THR A 282 -7.71 5.30 -19.02
CA THR A 282 -8.82 4.79 -19.85
C THR A 282 -8.74 5.22 -21.31
N THR A 283 -7.85 6.16 -21.67
CA THR A 283 -7.67 6.56 -23.07
C THR A 283 -7.27 5.37 -23.94
N GLU A 284 -7.70 5.33 -25.20
CA GLU A 284 -7.24 4.33 -26.17
C GLU A 284 -5.72 4.17 -26.11
N PHE A 285 -5.25 2.93 -25.92
CA PHE A 285 -3.85 2.71 -25.60
C PHE A 285 -2.91 3.19 -26.71
N GLU A 286 -3.33 3.16 -27.97
CA GLU A 286 -2.58 3.66 -29.11
C GLU A 286 -2.28 5.16 -29.02
N LYS A 287 -3.16 5.94 -28.38
CA LYS A 287 -3.00 7.38 -28.14
C LYS A 287 -2.15 7.67 -26.91
N THR A 288 -1.99 6.69 -26.01
CA THR A 288 -1.13 6.83 -24.83
C THR A 288 0.34 6.79 -25.22
N GLN A 289 1.04 7.87 -24.93
CA GLN A 289 2.48 7.98 -25.16
C GLN A 289 3.25 7.01 -24.28
N HIS A 290 4.25 6.34 -24.85
CA HIS A 290 5.17 5.50 -24.08
C HIS A 290 6.01 6.32 -23.10
N ALA A 291 6.54 5.67 -22.07
CA ALA A 291 7.56 6.22 -21.21
C ALA A 291 8.75 6.76 -22.03
N PRO A 292 9.35 7.90 -21.61
CA PRO A 292 10.57 8.38 -22.24
C PRO A 292 11.71 7.34 -22.11
N PRO A 293 12.68 7.36 -23.05
CA PRO A 293 13.87 6.52 -22.95
C PRO A 293 14.58 6.70 -21.61
N GLY A 294 15.07 5.60 -21.03
CA GLY A 294 15.76 5.58 -19.74
C GLY A 294 14.90 5.13 -18.56
N ILE A 295 13.56 5.12 -18.70
CA ILE A 295 12.68 4.50 -17.71
C ILE A 295 12.53 3.01 -18.06
N GLN A 296 13.08 2.14 -17.22
CA GLN A 296 12.82 0.71 -17.25
C GLN A 296 12.70 0.21 -15.81
N LEU A 297 11.48 -0.13 -15.42
CA LEU A 297 11.18 -0.58 -14.07
C LEU A 297 11.43 -2.09 -13.95
N GLN A 298 11.81 -2.51 -12.76
CA GLN A 298 11.91 -3.91 -12.38
C GLN A 298 10.53 -4.54 -12.17
N SER A 299 9.59 -3.79 -11.57
CA SER A 299 8.23 -4.25 -11.34
C SER A 299 7.25 -3.09 -11.18
N VAL A 300 6.01 -3.28 -11.65
CA VAL A 300 4.88 -2.39 -11.34
C VAL A 300 3.82 -3.20 -10.63
N LYS A 301 3.20 -2.60 -9.60
CA LYS A 301 2.08 -3.20 -8.88
C LYS A 301 0.88 -2.27 -8.88
N LEU A 302 -0.27 -2.79 -9.27
CA LEU A 302 -1.57 -2.14 -9.19
C LEU A 302 -2.34 -2.70 -8.00
N PHE A 303 -2.73 -1.83 -7.08
CA PHE A 303 -3.55 -2.17 -5.94
C PHE A 303 -4.97 -1.62 -6.16
N LEU A 304 -5.85 -2.46 -6.71
CA LEU A 304 -7.23 -2.12 -7.07
C LEU A 304 -8.25 -2.70 -6.08
N ILE A 305 -7.80 -3.25 -4.95
CA ILE A 305 -8.65 -3.96 -3.96
C ILE A 305 -9.83 -3.11 -3.48
N HIS A 306 -9.65 -1.79 -3.39
CA HIS A 306 -10.68 -0.83 -2.98
C HIS A 306 -11.26 -0.01 -4.16
N SER A 307 -10.88 -0.33 -5.40
CA SER A 307 -11.35 0.37 -6.58
C SER A 307 -12.74 -0.10 -7.00
N SER A 308 -13.72 0.77 -6.75
CA SER A 308 -15.11 0.54 -7.12
C SER A 308 -15.32 0.59 -8.65
N TYR A 309 -14.69 1.58 -9.30
CA TYR A 309 -14.80 1.77 -10.75
C TYR A 309 -14.16 0.66 -11.55
N PHE A 310 -13.00 0.15 -11.11
CA PHE A 310 -12.38 -0.98 -11.80
C PHE A 310 -13.27 -2.23 -11.73
N GLY A 311 -13.81 -2.53 -10.54
CA GLY A 311 -14.71 -3.68 -10.36
C GLY A 311 -15.94 -3.59 -11.26
N LEU A 312 -16.62 -2.44 -11.25
CA LEU A 312 -17.79 -2.19 -12.10
C LEU A 312 -17.45 -2.26 -13.59
N GLY A 313 -16.34 -1.64 -14.00
CA GLY A 313 -15.88 -1.63 -15.38
C GLY A 313 -15.55 -3.04 -15.90
N PHE A 314 -14.90 -3.85 -15.06
CA PHE A 314 -14.59 -5.24 -15.35
C PHE A 314 -15.86 -6.09 -15.51
N GLU A 315 -16.80 -6.00 -14.57
CA GLU A 315 -18.08 -6.71 -14.65
C GLU A 315 -18.92 -6.30 -15.86
N ASN A 316 -18.93 -5.01 -16.19
CA ASN A 316 -19.64 -4.51 -17.36
C ASN A 316 -19.00 -5.01 -18.65
N HIS A 317 -17.67 -5.04 -18.73
CA HIS A 317 -16.95 -5.61 -19.88
C HIS A 317 -17.33 -7.08 -20.10
N MET A 318 -17.36 -7.87 -19.02
CA MET A 318 -17.80 -9.27 -19.06
C MET A 318 -19.23 -9.43 -19.58
N LYS A 319 -20.18 -8.62 -19.09
CA LYS A 319 -21.61 -8.76 -19.41
C LYS A 319 -21.97 -8.20 -20.79
N LEU A 320 -21.23 -7.20 -21.26
CA LEU A 320 -21.58 -6.38 -22.42
C LEU A 320 -20.55 -6.49 -23.55
N ASN A 321 -19.69 -7.52 -23.54
CA ASN A 321 -18.71 -7.83 -24.57
C ASN A 321 -17.87 -6.62 -25.02
N GLY A 322 -17.30 -5.90 -24.06
CA GLY A 322 -16.30 -4.88 -24.35
C GLY A 322 -16.78 -3.49 -24.74
N LEU A 323 -18.04 -3.15 -24.47
CA LEU A 323 -18.59 -1.82 -24.75
C LEU A 323 -17.99 -0.64 -23.93
N PHE A 324 -17.00 -0.87 -23.06
CA PHE A 324 -16.44 0.19 -22.19
C PHE A 324 -14.92 0.28 -22.23
N ASP A 325 -14.42 1.52 -22.16
CA ASP A 325 -12.99 1.92 -22.25
C ASP A 325 -12.08 1.45 -21.09
N PHE A 326 -12.59 0.63 -20.16
CA PHE A 326 -11.83 0.11 -19.02
C PHE A 326 -10.74 -0.88 -19.42
N GLU A 327 -10.87 -1.52 -20.59
CA GLU A 327 -9.90 -2.47 -21.13
C GLU A 327 -8.50 -1.87 -21.34
N ASN A 328 -8.40 -0.54 -21.47
CA ASN A 328 -7.13 0.14 -21.73
C ASN A 328 -6.24 0.31 -20.49
N ILE A 329 -6.77 0.12 -19.27
CA ILE A 329 -6.04 0.44 -18.02
C ILE A 329 -4.71 -0.29 -17.92
N ILE A 330 -4.71 -1.60 -18.14
CA ILE A 330 -3.51 -2.44 -18.02
C ILE A 330 -2.49 -2.08 -19.11
N ALA A 331 -2.95 -1.88 -20.35
CA ALA A 331 -2.11 -1.44 -21.46
C ALA A 331 -1.47 -0.06 -21.22
N ASN A 332 -2.25 0.91 -20.74
CA ASN A 332 -1.79 2.26 -20.44
C ASN A 332 -0.79 2.28 -19.29
N VAL A 333 -1.06 1.54 -18.21
CA VAL A 333 -0.09 1.34 -17.12
C VAL A 333 1.23 0.83 -17.68
N LYS A 334 1.21 -0.22 -18.51
CA LYS A 334 2.42 -0.82 -19.07
C LYS A 334 3.17 0.13 -20.02
N ARG A 335 2.47 0.99 -20.78
CA ARG A 335 3.10 2.02 -21.62
C ARG A 335 3.80 3.11 -20.82
N VAL A 336 3.17 3.54 -19.73
CA VAL A 336 3.64 4.65 -18.89
C VAL A 336 4.70 4.18 -17.89
N PHE A 337 4.57 2.95 -17.41
CA PHE A 337 5.45 2.31 -16.44
C PHE A 337 6.01 1.02 -17.05
N PRO A 338 6.96 1.10 -18.00
CA PRO A 338 7.50 -0.07 -18.69
C PRO A 338 8.20 -1.01 -17.70
N THR A 339 7.73 -2.26 -17.66
CA THR A 339 8.22 -3.31 -16.76
C THR A 339 7.95 -4.68 -17.35
N ASN A 340 8.83 -5.66 -17.17
CA ASN A 340 8.50 -7.04 -17.55
C ASN A 340 7.70 -7.77 -16.46
N GLU A 341 7.63 -7.22 -15.25
CA GLU A 341 6.89 -7.80 -14.13
C GLU A 341 5.74 -6.84 -13.74
N LEU A 342 4.50 -7.26 -13.96
CA LEU A 342 3.29 -6.50 -13.60
C LEU A 342 2.45 -7.30 -12.61
N HIS A 343 2.14 -6.74 -11.46
CA HIS A 343 1.25 -7.35 -10.46
C HIS A 343 -0.04 -6.56 -10.34
N VAL A 344 -1.18 -7.22 -10.28
CA VAL A 344 -2.51 -6.62 -10.24
C VAL A 344 -3.32 -7.28 -9.13
N ASP A 345 -3.57 -6.55 -8.05
CA ASP A 345 -4.45 -6.97 -6.98
C ASP A 345 -5.87 -6.53 -7.30
N LEU A 346 -6.73 -7.48 -7.63
CA LEU A 346 -8.09 -7.22 -8.11
C LEU A 346 -9.04 -6.86 -6.94
N PRO A 347 -10.12 -6.08 -7.22
CA PRO A 347 -11.20 -5.85 -6.26
C PRO A 347 -11.76 -7.15 -5.69
N VAL A 348 -12.07 -7.15 -4.39
CA VAL A 348 -12.59 -8.34 -3.67
C VAL A 348 -13.89 -8.85 -4.30
N GLN A 349 -14.71 -7.95 -4.84
CA GLN A 349 -16.01 -8.27 -5.45
C GLN A 349 -15.85 -9.13 -6.70
N LEU A 350 -14.74 -8.99 -7.45
CA LEU A 350 -14.50 -9.78 -8.67
C LEU A 350 -14.30 -11.27 -8.38
N MET A 351 -14.06 -11.65 -7.12
CA MET A 351 -14.10 -13.05 -6.73
C MET A 351 -15.49 -13.66 -6.99
N ASN A 352 -16.56 -12.95 -6.64
CA ASN A 352 -17.92 -13.41 -6.89
C ASN A 352 -18.22 -13.48 -8.39
N THR A 353 -17.70 -12.52 -9.15
CA THR A 353 -17.84 -12.51 -10.61
C THR A 353 -17.15 -13.70 -11.25
N ALA A 354 -15.92 -14.01 -10.82
CA ALA A 354 -15.18 -15.19 -11.25
C ALA A 354 -15.89 -16.50 -10.86
N LEU A 355 -16.61 -16.52 -9.72
CA LEU A 355 -17.42 -17.66 -9.27
C LEU A 355 -18.69 -17.88 -10.09
N VAL A 356 -19.27 -16.82 -10.65
CA VAL A 356 -20.47 -16.93 -11.49
C VAL A 356 -20.11 -17.41 -12.89
N ASP A 357 -19.06 -16.84 -13.50
CA ASP A 357 -18.61 -17.21 -14.84
C ASP A 357 -17.08 -17.06 -14.97
N PHE A 358 -16.38 -18.14 -14.65
CA PHE A 358 -14.93 -18.13 -14.70
C PHE A 358 -14.38 -18.00 -16.13
N HIS A 359 -15.09 -18.51 -17.14
CA HIS A 359 -14.61 -18.42 -18.52
C HIS A 359 -14.66 -16.98 -19.01
N ALA A 360 -15.79 -16.30 -18.84
CA ALA A 360 -15.90 -14.89 -19.19
C ALA A 360 -14.93 -14.02 -18.37
N PHE A 361 -14.67 -14.40 -17.10
CA PHE A 361 -13.65 -13.74 -16.28
C PHE A 361 -12.26 -13.87 -16.91
N LEU A 362 -11.87 -15.09 -17.33
CA LEU A 362 -10.59 -15.32 -18.01
C LEU A 362 -10.48 -14.56 -19.34
N ASP A 363 -11.52 -14.62 -20.16
CA ASP A 363 -11.55 -13.90 -21.45
C ASP A 363 -11.34 -12.40 -21.21
N THR A 364 -11.99 -11.83 -20.20
CA THR A 364 -11.81 -10.41 -19.83
C THR A 364 -10.39 -10.11 -19.34
N ILE A 365 -9.78 -11.00 -18.54
CA ILE A 365 -8.36 -10.86 -18.15
C ILE A 365 -7.46 -10.85 -19.39
N PHE A 366 -7.71 -11.74 -20.35
CA PHE A 366 -6.93 -11.81 -21.59
C PHE A 366 -7.14 -10.57 -22.45
N ASP A 367 -8.37 -10.10 -22.59
CA ASP A 367 -8.70 -8.86 -23.30
C ASP A 367 -7.97 -7.66 -22.69
N PHE A 368 -8.00 -7.51 -21.37
CA PHE A 368 -7.34 -6.39 -20.69
C PHE A 368 -5.81 -6.47 -20.80
N THR A 369 -5.25 -7.67 -20.71
CA THR A 369 -3.80 -7.87 -20.67
C THR A 369 -3.18 -7.82 -22.06
N TRP A 370 -3.82 -8.43 -23.06
CA TRP A 370 -3.26 -8.56 -24.41
C TRP A 370 -3.83 -7.56 -25.42
N LYS A 371 -4.59 -6.56 -24.95
CA LYS A 371 -5.02 -5.42 -25.77
C LYS A 371 -3.86 -4.82 -26.56
N ASP A 372 -2.75 -4.52 -25.88
CA ASP A 372 -1.50 -4.07 -26.48
C ASP A 372 -0.47 -5.20 -26.57
N PHE A 373 -0.81 -6.25 -27.32
CA PHE A 373 -0.01 -7.48 -27.38
C PHE A 373 1.49 -7.23 -27.60
N LYS A 374 1.87 -6.25 -28.43
CA LYS A 374 3.28 -5.95 -28.73
C LYS A 374 4.04 -5.46 -27.50
N ASN A 375 3.39 -4.64 -26.69
CA ASN A 375 4.01 -4.04 -25.51
C ASN A 375 4.16 -5.05 -24.35
N PHE A 376 3.35 -6.11 -24.33
CA PHE A 376 3.41 -7.19 -23.34
C PHE A 376 4.34 -8.35 -23.70
N ARG A 377 5.10 -8.24 -24.80
CA ARG A 377 6.10 -9.24 -25.14
C ARG A 377 7.07 -9.46 -23.97
N ASP A 378 7.45 -10.71 -23.72
CA ASP A 378 8.41 -11.08 -22.67
C ASP A 378 8.01 -10.65 -21.24
N SER A 379 6.71 -10.46 -20.99
CA SER A 379 6.20 -9.97 -19.71
C SER A 379 5.54 -11.07 -18.89
N ASN A 380 5.72 -11.03 -17.57
CA ASN A 380 4.99 -11.79 -16.57
C ASN A 380 3.96 -10.87 -15.90
N ILE A 381 2.70 -11.25 -15.95
CA ILE A 381 1.58 -10.51 -15.37
C ILE A 381 0.92 -11.37 -14.30
N TYR A 382 0.84 -10.88 -13.07
CA TYR A 382 0.28 -11.61 -11.93
C TYR A 382 -1.02 -10.96 -11.48
N PHE A 383 -2.14 -11.65 -11.65
CA PHE A 383 -3.42 -11.27 -11.08
C PHE A 383 -3.62 -11.97 -9.74
N ARG A 384 -3.99 -11.21 -8.71
CA ARG A 384 -4.30 -11.74 -7.38
C ARG A 384 -5.76 -11.44 -7.05
N LEU A 385 -6.55 -12.50 -6.94
CA LEU A 385 -7.94 -12.48 -6.52
C LEU A 385 -7.98 -12.70 -5.00
N LEU A 386 -8.50 -11.73 -4.24
CA LEU A 386 -8.65 -11.87 -2.80
C LEU A 386 -9.98 -12.56 -2.46
N SER A 387 -9.93 -13.72 -1.82
CA SER A 387 -11.13 -14.34 -1.25
C SER A 387 -11.47 -13.72 0.10
N GLY A 388 -12.73 -13.30 0.24
CA GLY A 388 -13.34 -13.02 1.53
C GLY A 388 -13.67 -14.32 2.29
N ARG A 389 -14.57 -14.24 3.28
CA ARG A 389 -15.17 -15.44 3.90
C ARG A 389 -16.19 -16.03 2.93
N LEU A 390 -15.78 -17.00 2.11
CA LEU A 390 -16.67 -17.73 1.21
C LEU A 390 -17.03 -19.09 1.84
N ASP A 391 -18.33 -19.37 2.01
CA ASP A 391 -18.85 -20.62 2.60
C ASP A 391 -19.72 -21.46 1.63
N GLU A 392 -19.84 -21.10 0.35
CA GLU A 392 -20.74 -21.79 -0.59
C GLU A 392 -20.03 -22.59 -1.72
N PRO A 393 -20.55 -23.77 -2.09
CA PRO A 393 -19.97 -24.66 -3.11
C PRO A 393 -20.42 -24.35 -4.55
N VAL A 394 -19.55 -24.69 -5.51
CA VAL A 394 -19.64 -24.30 -6.94
C VAL A 394 -19.53 -25.49 -7.89
N ASN A 395 -19.94 -25.31 -9.15
CA ASN A 395 -20.19 -26.34 -10.17
C ASN A 395 -19.23 -26.26 -11.39
N PRO A 396 -18.84 -27.43 -11.96
CA PRO A 396 -17.69 -27.59 -12.86
C PRO A 396 -17.89 -27.17 -14.33
N VAL A 397 -16.80 -26.72 -14.99
CA VAL A 397 -16.76 -26.37 -16.43
C VAL A 397 -15.49 -26.90 -17.09
N LYS A 398 -15.50 -27.62 -18.23
CA LYS A 398 -14.28 -28.09 -18.96
C LYS A 398 -14.00 -27.27 -20.22
N THR A 399 -12.76 -26.83 -20.47
CA THR A 399 -12.41 -26.28 -21.80
C THR A 399 -10.92 -26.33 -22.16
N LYS A 400 -10.64 -26.52 -23.46
CA LYS A 400 -9.42 -26.05 -24.13
C LYS A 400 -9.70 -24.61 -24.58
N LEU A 401 -8.84 -23.67 -24.20
CA LEU A 401 -9.03 -22.26 -24.52
C LEU A 401 -8.31 -21.90 -25.83
N LEU A 402 -9.05 -21.35 -26.77
CA LEU A 402 -8.53 -20.58 -27.89
C LEU A 402 -8.94 -19.14 -27.64
N TYR A 403 -7.97 -18.23 -27.52
CA TYR A 403 -8.24 -16.81 -27.41
C TYR A 403 -7.85 -16.13 -28.71
N ASN A 404 -8.80 -15.50 -29.41
CA ASN A 404 -8.59 -14.88 -30.72
C ASN A 404 -7.81 -15.78 -31.71
N ASN A 405 -8.19 -17.07 -31.77
CA ASN A 405 -7.54 -18.11 -32.59
C ASN A 405 -6.06 -18.40 -32.24
N ARG A 406 -5.55 -17.90 -31.11
CA ARG A 406 -4.19 -18.19 -30.63
C ARG A 406 -4.22 -19.35 -29.64
N PRO A 407 -3.27 -20.30 -29.75
CA PRO A 407 -3.13 -21.36 -28.76
C PRO A 407 -2.50 -20.79 -27.48
N ILE A 408 -3.28 -20.72 -26.40
CA ILE A 408 -2.75 -20.45 -25.06
C ILE A 408 -2.34 -21.78 -24.44
N ARG A 409 -1.08 -21.89 -24.00
CA ARG A 409 -0.65 -23.04 -23.20
C ARG A 409 -0.94 -22.75 -21.74
N VAL A 410 -1.69 -23.63 -21.09
CA VAL A 410 -1.93 -23.55 -19.65
C VAL A 410 -0.93 -24.46 -18.94
N THR A 411 -0.02 -23.88 -18.18
CA THR A 411 0.95 -24.62 -17.35
C THR A 411 0.61 -24.46 -15.87
N LYS A 412 0.73 -25.55 -15.13
CA LYS A 412 0.36 -25.65 -13.70
C LYS A 412 1.60 -26.02 -12.89
N THR A 413 1.76 -25.44 -11.70
CA THR A 413 2.87 -25.74 -10.79
C THR A 413 2.53 -26.74 -9.67
N SER A 414 1.47 -27.56 -9.81
CA SER A 414 1.17 -28.67 -8.86
C SER A 414 0.32 -29.81 -9.47
N GLU A 415 0.48 -31.06 -9.00
CA GLU A 415 0.32 -32.27 -9.83
C GLU A 415 -1.04 -33.02 -9.85
N THR A 416 -2.15 -32.55 -9.27
CA THR A 416 -3.41 -33.36 -9.28
C THR A 416 -4.69 -32.61 -9.70
N SER A 417 -5.48 -33.22 -10.59
CA SER A 417 -6.85 -32.90 -11.05
C SER A 417 -7.06 -32.03 -12.34
N GLN A 418 -7.86 -32.55 -13.27
CA GLN A 418 -8.09 -32.05 -14.65
C GLN A 418 -8.89 -30.75 -14.60
N ALA A 419 -8.23 -29.67 -15.05
CA ALA A 419 -8.41 -28.20 -15.00
C ALA A 419 -8.82 -27.46 -13.68
N LEU A 420 -8.80 -28.18 -12.54
CA LEU A 420 -8.98 -27.85 -11.08
C LEU A 420 -10.00 -28.77 -10.35
N LYS A 421 -10.26 -30.00 -10.79
CA LYS A 421 -11.58 -30.63 -11.11
C LYS A 421 -12.18 -30.11 -12.43
N VAL A 422 -11.60 -29.01 -12.90
CA VAL A 422 -11.98 -27.86 -13.71
C VAL A 422 -12.55 -26.72 -12.90
N PHE A 423 -11.71 -25.70 -12.71
CA PHE A 423 -11.71 -24.63 -11.73
C PHE A 423 -12.26 -24.90 -10.32
N GLU A 424 -12.90 -26.02 -9.93
CA GLU A 424 -13.70 -26.06 -8.68
C GLU A 424 -13.70 -27.32 -7.78
N GLN A 425 -12.52 -27.88 -7.56
CA GLN A 425 -12.03 -28.24 -6.23
C GLN A 425 -11.45 -26.95 -5.55
N TRP A 426 -11.96 -25.74 -5.94
CA TRP A 426 -11.45 -24.33 -5.94
C TRP A 426 -11.04 -23.69 -4.63
N GLN A 427 -10.78 -24.57 -3.69
CA GLN A 427 -10.37 -24.39 -2.33
C GLN A 427 -11.45 -24.17 -1.28
N PRO A 428 -11.26 -24.85 -0.13
CA PRO A 428 -12.32 -25.33 0.74
C PRO A 428 -12.23 -24.72 2.15
N LYS A 429 -13.18 -25.12 3.02
CA LYS A 429 -13.31 -24.75 4.43
C LYS A 429 -11.95 -24.75 5.17
N LEU A 430 -11.48 -23.55 5.48
CA LEU A 430 -10.18 -23.25 6.08
C LEU A 430 -10.08 -23.74 7.54
N ASN A 431 -9.45 -24.89 7.76
CA ASN A 431 -8.79 -25.20 9.03
C ASN A 431 -7.27 -25.18 8.83
N HIS A 432 -6.58 -24.63 9.82
CA HIS A 432 -5.22 -24.12 9.79
C HIS A 432 -4.17 -25.01 9.10
N GLN A 433 -3.23 -24.34 8.42
CA GLN A 433 -1.86 -24.75 8.01
C GLN A 433 -1.61 -24.89 6.49
N VAL A 434 -0.57 -24.16 6.04
CA VAL A 434 0.14 -24.14 4.74
C VAL A 434 -0.46 -23.25 3.63
N LEU A 435 0.00 -21.99 3.54
CA LEU A 435 -0.23 -21.05 2.42
C LEU A 435 0.69 -21.38 1.23
N ILE A 436 0.31 -22.32 0.37
CA ILE A 436 0.75 -22.30 -1.04
C ILE A 436 -0.52 -22.06 -1.87
N HIS A 437 -0.68 -20.83 -2.34
CA HIS A 437 -1.85 -20.44 -3.12
C HIS A 437 -1.75 -21.05 -4.53
N PRO A 438 -2.77 -21.79 -5.00
CA PRO A 438 -2.76 -22.34 -6.35
C PRO A 438 -2.63 -21.19 -7.35
N THR A 439 -1.65 -21.33 -8.26
CA THR A 439 -1.40 -20.38 -9.35
C THR A 439 -1.71 -21.05 -10.68
N LEU A 440 -2.62 -20.49 -11.46
CA LEU A 440 -2.73 -20.84 -12.88
C LEU A 440 -1.77 -19.99 -13.69
N THR A 441 -1.05 -20.59 -14.63
CA THR A 441 -0.21 -19.84 -15.57
C THR A 441 -0.69 -20.09 -16.99
N PHE A 442 -0.92 -19.01 -17.71
CA PHE A 442 -1.29 -18.99 -19.12
C PHE A 442 -0.11 -18.40 -19.89
N GLU A 443 0.39 -19.12 -20.89
CA GLU A 443 1.49 -18.73 -21.75
C GLU A 443 0.95 -18.45 -23.15
N ASP A 444 1.15 -17.21 -23.62
CA ASP A 444 1.08 -16.90 -25.05
C ASP A 444 2.46 -17.18 -25.68
N THR A 445 2.59 -18.36 -26.27
CA THR A 445 3.82 -18.80 -26.93
C THR A 445 4.25 -17.90 -28.09
N SER A 446 3.32 -17.22 -28.75
CA SER A 446 3.63 -16.30 -29.85
C SER A 446 4.28 -15.01 -29.38
N ASN A 447 4.02 -14.62 -28.13
CA ASN A 447 4.48 -13.37 -27.54
C ASN A 447 5.46 -13.56 -26.36
N ARG A 448 5.70 -14.81 -25.94
CA ARG A 448 6.50 -15.17 -24.76
C ARG A 448 6.04 -14.42 -23.51
N SER A 449 4.73 -14.21 -23.38
CA SER A 449 4.12 -13.51 -22.24
C SER A 449 3.33 -14.47 -21.38
N TYR A 450 3.38 -14.27 -20.06
CA TYR A 450 2.79 -15.15 -19.07
C TYR A 450 1.77 -14.39 -18.23
N ILE A 451 0.60 -14.98 -18.03
CA ILE A 451 -0.42 -14.50 -17.10
C ILE A 451 -0.54 -15.52 -15.97
N HIS A 452 -0.27 -15.09 -14.75
CA HIS A 452 -0.38 -15.88 -13.54
C HIS A 452 -1.60 -15.41 -12.76
N ILE A 453 -2.53 -16.31 -12.44
CA ILE A 453 -3.72 -15.99 -11.62
C ILE A 453 -3.62 -16.73 -10.30
N GLN A 454 -3.62 -15.98 -9.21
CA GLN A 454 -3.51 -16.48 -7.84
C GLN A 454 -4.76 -16.13 -7.04
N VAL A 455 -5.26 -17.09 -6.25
CA VAL A 455 -6.34 -16.85 -5.27
C VAL A 455 -5.71 -16.80 -3.88
N ILE A 456 -5.84 -15.66 -3.21
CA ILE A 456 -5.24 -15.41 -1.89
C ILE A 456 -6.34 -15.17 -0.88
N LYS A 457 -6.25 -15.80 0.28
CA LYS A 457 -7.14 -15.51 1.39
C LYS A 457 -6.82 -14.12 1.94
N GLN A 458 -7.84 -13.28 2.09
CA GLN A 458 -7.68 -12.02 2.80
C GLN A 458 -7.39 -12.32 4.28
N ASP A 459 -6.13 -12.26 4.69
CA ASP A 459 -5.78 -12.21 6.10
C ASP A 459 -6.38 -10.96 6.74
N GLN A 460 -6.86 -11.06 7.99
CA GLN A 460 -7.50 -9.95 8.71
C GLN A 460 -6.56 -8.72 8.88
N ASN A 461 -5.26 -8.89 8.66
CA ASN A 461 -4.25 -7.83 8.68
C ASN A 461 -4.04 -7.14 7.31
N MET A 462 -4.76 -7.57 6.27
CA MET A 462 -4.64 -7.01 4.90
C MET A 462 -5.36 -5.68 4.72
N ASN A 463 -6.11 -5.20 5.72
CA ASN A 463 -6.78 -3.91 5.68
C ASN A 463 -5.82 -2.72 5.79
N GLU A 464 -4.54 -2.95 6.05
CA GLU A 464 -3.52 -1.92 5.97
C GLU A 464 -2.72 -2.11 4.66
N PRO A 465 -2.74 -1.13 3.74
CA PRO A 465 -1.92 -1.14 2.53
C PRO A 465 -0.39 -1.20 2.79
N GLU A 466 0.05 -1.31 4.05
CA GLU A 466 1.41 -1.07 4.52
C GLU A 466 2.09 -2.33 5.09
N SER A 467 1.38 -3.43 5.37
CA SER A 467 1.98 -4.66 5.92
C SER A 467 2.74 -5.54 4.88
N TRP A 468 2.91 -5.08 3.63
CA TRP A 468 3.54 -5.83 2.53
C TRP A 468 5.07 -5.68 2.46
N LEU A 469 5.79 -6.15 3.48
CA LEU A 469 7.16 -6.63 3.31
C LEU A 469 7.10 -8.14 3.14
N ILE A 470 6.82 -8.61 1.91
CA ILE A 470 7.01 -10.03 1.56
C ILE A 470 8.52 -10.28 1.63
N PRO A 471 9.02 -11.25 2.42
CA PRO A 471 10.42 -11.63 2.37
C PRO A 471 10.72 -12.11 0.96
N GLU A 472 11.66 -11.45 0.27
CA GLU A 472 12.21 -11.99 -0.96
C GLU A 472 12.64 -13.43 -0.68
N VAL A 473 11.98 -14.36 -1.38
CA VAL A 473 12.32 -15.78 -1.36
C VAL A 473 13.82 -15.85 -1.57
N VAL A 474 14.52 -16.22 -0.50
CA VAL A 474 15.96 -16.47 -0.51
C VAL A 474 16.18 -17.46 -1.64
N LYS A 475 16.68 -16.97 -2.78
CA LYS A 475 17.27 -17.82 -3.79
C LYS A 475 18.41 -18.51 -3.05
N HIS A 476 18.19 -19.78 -2.71
CA HIS A 476 19.26 -20.66 -2.29
C HIS A 476 20.25 -20.68 -3.45
N ASN A 477 21.28 -19.84 -3.34
CA ASN A 477 22.48 -20.00 -4.12
C ASN A 477 23.05 -21.34 -3.68
N ASN A 478 23.04 -22.28 -4.62
CA ASN A 478 23.81 -23.52 -4.57
C ASN A 478 25.23 -23.16 -4.13
N MET A 479 25.57 -23.48 -2.88
CA MET A 479 26.95 -23.75 -2.50
C MET A 479 27.15 -25.24 -2.73
N ASP A 480 27.46 -25.59 -3.98
CA ASP A 480 28.16 -26.82 -4.30
C ASP A 480 29.65 -26.50 -4.18
N GLY A 481 30.30 -27.13 -3.19
CA GLY A 481 31.70 -26.95 -2.80
C GLY A 481 31.82 -27.01 -1.29
#